data_AF-A0A6J4NTU9-F1
#
_entry.id   AF-A0A6J4NTU9-F1
#
_cell.length_a   1.000
_cell.length_b   1.000
_cell.length_c   1.000
_cell.angle_alpha   90.00
_cell.angle_beta   90.00
_cell.angle_gamma   90.00
#
_symmetry.space_group_name_H-M   'P 1'
#
loop_
_entity.id
_entity.type
_entity.pdbx_description
1 polymer ?
#
loop_
_entity_poly.entity_id
_entity_poly.type
_entity_poly.pdbx_seq_one_letter_code
_entity_poly.pdbx_strand_id
1 'polypeptide(L)'
;LFQRASQPIFEDVQQAIDLRSIDKLYEYWVWFELIDSIAAHTSEPPVISVSGDQFGAPAHGQRAYFAGHGTLHYNKSYAGHRVYSPVTLRPDYVWERTDGRLIVLDAKFRLDNLGELVTTSNGDTQGVLAKAKDADLVKMHAYRDAIGGVAAAIVLYPGSKFGFWNVNGTMTKVVGIGDVIEGALHGVGAIPLRPTMANATEGPGHG
;
A
#
# COMPACT_ATOMS: atom_id res chain seq x y z
N LEU A 1 -46.92 16.76 -7.90
CA LEU A 1 -46.20 15.51 -7.59
C LEU A 1 -44.88 15.52 -8.35
N PHE A 2 -43.81 15.98 -7.71
CA PHE A 2 -42.45 15.95 -8.27
C PHE A 2 -41.88 14.54 -8.06
N GLN A 3 -41.70 13.78 -9.13
CA GLN A 3 -41.03 12.48 -9.09
C GLN A 3 -39.85 12.49 -10.07
N ARG A 4 -38.72 12.00 -9.56
CA ARG A 4 -37.53 11.47 -10.28
C ARG A 4 -36.65 12.48 -11.03
N ALA A 5 -35.70 13.05 -10.29
CA ALA A 5 -34.42 13.51 -10.86
C ALA A 5 -33.19 13.07 -10.02
N SER A 6 -33.37 12.29 -8.95
CA SER A 6 -32.35 12.02 -7.93
C SER A 6 -31.69 10.63 -7.97
N GLN A 7 -32.06 9.75 -8.90
CA GLN A 7 -31.51 8.39 -8.96
C GLN A 7 -30.03 8.29 -9.37
N PRO A 8 -29.53 8.96 -10.44
CA PRO A 8 -28.14 8.78 -10.85
C PRO A 8 -27.13 9.32 -9.82
N ILE A 9 -27.45 10.44 -9.17
CA ILE A 9 -26.58 11.00 -8.10
C ILE A 9 -26.47 10.04 -6.90
N PHE A 10 -27.55 9.35 -6.54
CA PHE A 10 -27.54 8.45 -5.38
C PHE A 10 -26.73 7.18 -5.66
N GLU A 11 -26.79 6.65 -6.89
CA GLU A 11 -25.97 5.52 -7.32
C GLU A 11 -24.49 5.89 -7.36
N ASP A 12 -24.13 7.06 -7.92
CA ASP A 12 -22.75 7.56 -7.94
C ASP A 12 -22.18 7.76 -6.51
N VAL A 13 -23.00 8.30 -5.61
CA VAL A 13 -22.62 8.50 -4.19
C VAL A 13 -22.46 7.17 -3.47
N GLN A 14 -23.37 6.21 -3.67
CA GLN A 14 -23.27 4.88 -3.07
C GLN A 14 -22.03 4.15 -3.60
N GLN A 15 -21.78 4.21 -4.91
CA GLN A 15 -20.58 3.65 -5.51
C GLN A 15 -19.30 4.27 -4.94
N ALA A 16 -19.27 5.59 -4.72
CA ALA A 16 -18.13 6.25 -4.07
C ALA A 16 -17.93 5.79 -2.61
N ILE A 17 -19.02 5.55 -1.88
CA ILE A 17 -18.99 5.02 -0.50
C ILE A 17 -18.46 3.57 -0.49
N ASP A 18 -18.96 2.74 -1.41
CA ASP A 18 -18.57 1.34 -1.52
C ASP A 18 -17.10 1.22 -1.94
N LEU A 19 -16.67 2.02 -2.93
CA LEU A 19 -15.27 2.14 -3.32
C LEU A 19 -14.40 2.54 -2.13
N ARG A 20 -14.77 3.57 -1.38
CA ARG A 20 -14.02 3.97 -0.17
C ARG A 20 -13.93 2.84 0.87
N SER A 21 -14.98 2.03 0.97
CA SER A 21 -15.00 0.88 1.89
C SER A 21 -14.07 -0.23 1.40
N ILE A 22 -14.07 -0.53 0.10
CA ILE A 22 -13.18 -1.51 -0.53
C ILE A 22 -11.73 -1.04 -0.47
N ASP A 23 -11.46 0.25 -0.74
CA ASP A 23 -10.14 0.86 -0.61
C ASP A 23 -9.58 0.63 0.81
N LYS A 24 -10.42 0.81 1.85
CA LYS A 24 -10.01 0.55 3.23
C LYS A 24 -9.83 -0.92 3.56
N LEU A 25 -10.67 -1.81 3.02
CA LEU A 25 -10.45 -3.25 3.18
C LEU A 25 -9.16 -3.71 2.51
N TYR A 26 -8.85 -3.16 1.34
CA TYR A 26 -7.59 -3.42 0.66
C TYR A 26 -6.40 -2.91 1.48
N GLU A 27 -6.49 -1.71 2.06
CA GLU A 27 -5.47 -1.21 2.99
C GLU A 27 -5.27 -2.16 4.19
N TYR A 28 -6.34 -2.59 4.86
CA TYR A 28 -6.22 -3.55 5.96
C TYR A 28 -5.63 -4.90 5.51
N TRP A 29 -6.03 -5.40 4.35
CA TRP A 29 -5.45 -6.62 3.82
C TRP A 29 -3.95 -6.46 3.52
N VAL A 30 -3.53 -5.34 2.91
CA VAL A 30 -2.12 -5.04 2.65
C VAL A 30 -1.30 -4.98 3.94
N TRP A 31 -1.86 -4.44 5.03
CA TRP A 31 -1.18 -4.45 6.34
C TRP A 31 -0.76 -5.86 6.77
N PHE A 32 -1.69 -6.82 6.71
CA PHE A 32 -1.41 -8.21 7.08
C PHE A 32 -0.49 -8.90 6.09
N GLU A 33 -0.71 -8.69 4.79
CA GLU A 33 0.16 -9.24 3.74
C GLU A 33 1.62 -8.76 3.89
N LEU A 34 1.83 -7.49 4.25
CA LEU A 34 3.17 -6.96 4.52
C LEU A 34 3.79 -7.61 5.76
N ILE A 35 3.01 -7.84 6.83
CA ILE A 35 3.49 -8.54 8.02
C ILE A 35 3.96 -9.94 7.65
N ASP A 36 3.12 -10.70 6.95
CA ASP A 36 3.40 -12.07 6.56
C ASP A 36 4.59 -12.14 5.60
N SER A 37 4.66 -11.22 4.64
CA SER A 37 5.78 -11.10 3.70
C SER A 37 7.11 -10.78 4.40
N ILE A 38 7.10 -9.86 5.36
CA ILE A 38 8.30 -9.54 6.15
C ILE A 38 8.69 -10.72 7.02
N ALA A 39 7.73 -11.38 7.70
CA ALA A 39 8.00 -12.55 8.52
C ALA A 39 8.62 -13.68 7.70
N ALA A 40 8.04 -13.99 6.54
CA ALA A 40 8.54 -15.03 5.64
C ALA A 40 9.95 -14.69 5.11
N HIS A 41 10.18 -13.43 4.76
CA HIS A 41 11.46 -12.99 4.20
C HIS A 41 12.59 -12.91 5.25
N THR A 42 12.26 -12.47 6.47
CA THR A 42 13.21 -12.34 7.57
C THR A 42 13.38 -13.62 8.38
N SER A 43 12.47 -14.59 8.21
CA SER A 43 12.34 -15.77 9.09
C SER A 43 12.11 -15.41 10.57
N GLU A 44 11.59 -14.22 10.84
CA GLU A 44 11.35 -13.71 12.19
C GLU A 44 9.86 -13.43 12.42
N PRO A 45 9.26 -13.92 13.53
CA PRO A 45 7.87 -13.65 13.82
C PRO A 45 7.65 -12.19 14.26
N PRO A 46 6.52 -11.57 13.89
CA PRO A 46 6.20 -10.22 14.31
C PRO A 46 5.80 -10.16 15.79
N VAL A 47 6.28 -9.15 16.50
CA VAL A 47 5.72 -8.72 17.79
C VAL A 47 4.83 -7.50 17.54
N ILE A 48 3.51 -7.71 17.55
CA ILE A 48 2.52 -6.68 17.24
C ILE A 48 2.14 -5.91 18.51
N SER A 49 2.15 -4.58 18.45
CA SER A 49 1.60 -3.77 19.55
C SER A 49 0.09 -3.97 19.65
N VAL A 50 -0.39 -4.28 20.85
CA VAL A 50 -1.82 -4.52 21.12
C VAL A 50 -2.61 -3.23 20.86
N SER A 51 -3.23 -3.14 19.69
CA SER A 51 -4.09 -2.04 19.26
C SER A 51 -4.77 -2.39 17.93
N GLY A 52 -5.75 -3.30 17.98
CA GLY A 52 -6.71 -3.51 16.90
C GLY A 52 -8.12 -3.18 17.39
N ASP A 53 -9.05 -2.91 16.49
CA ASP A 53 -10.46 -2.85 16.88
C ASP A 53 -11.01 -4.25 17.22
N GLN A 54 -12.28 -4.32 17.63
CA GLN A 54 -12.93 -5.59 17.98
C GLN A 54 -13.03 -6.60 16.82
N PHE A 55 -12.76 -6.19 15.59
CA PHE A 55 -12.78 -7.00 14.38
C PHE A 55 -11.37 -7.31 13.86
N GLY A 56 -10.33 -6.89 14.60
CA GLY A 56 -8.94 -7.10 14.23
C GLY A 56 -8.37 -6.07 13.25
N ALA A 57 -9.11 -5.01 12.88
CA ALA A 57 -8.57 -3.98 12.00
C ALA A 57 -7.42 -3.20 12.69
N PRO A 58 -6.36 -2.84 11.96
CA PRO A 58 -5.22 -2.15 12.56
C PRO A 58 -5.60 -0.74 13.04
N ALA A 59 -5.18 -0.38 14.25
CA ALA A 59 -5.38 0.97 14.77
C ALA A 59 -4.26 1.93 14.36
N HIS A 60 -4.58 3.23 14.28
CA HIS A 60 -3.59 4.27 13.99
C HIS A 60 -2.35 4.18 14.90
N GLY A 61 -1.17 4.14 14.30
CA GLY A 61 0.10 4.05 15.02
C GLY A 61 0.47 2.64 15.46
N GLN A 62 -0.29 1.61 15.06
CA GLN A 62 0.05 0.21 15.31
C GLN A 62 1.40 -0.15 14.69
N ARG A 63 2.12 -1.05 15.34
CA ARG A 63 3.46 -1.48 14.96
C ARG A 63 3.57 -3.00 14.97
N ALA A 64 4.32 -3.53 14.01
CA ALA A 64 4.80 -4.91 14.01
C ALA A 64 6.34 -4.87 14.03
N TYR A 65 6.93 -5.35 15.12
CA TYR A 65 8.38 -5.38 15.30
C TYR A 65 8.95 -6.75 14.88
N PHE A 66 10.04 -6.74 14.12
CA PHE A 66 10.76 -7.93 13.65
C PHE A 66 12.19 -7.87 14.19
N ALA A 67 12.54 -8.82 15.05
CA ALA A 67 13.79 -8.83 15.80
C ALA A 67 15.01 -8.68 14.89
N GLY A 68 15.84 -7.67 15.11
CA GLY A 68 17.06 -7.44 14.31
C GLY A 68 16.83 -6.90 12.89
N HIS A 69 15.60 -6.84 12.37
CA HIS A 69 15.32 -6.41 10.99
C HIS A 69 14.66 -5.04 10.88
N GLY A 70 13.69 -4.73 11.74
CA GLY A 70 13.01 -3.44 11.69
C GLY A 70 11.63 -3.42 12.32
N THR A 71 10.91 -2.33 12.09
CA THR A 71 9.53 -2.14 12.53
C THR A 71 8.67 -1.70 11.35
N LEU A 72 7.57 -2.41 11.12
CA LEU A 72 6.52 -1.97 10.22
C LEU A 72 5.52 -1.13 11.02
N HIS A 73 5.25 0.08 10.54
CA HIS A 73 4.32 1.00 11.16
C HIS A 73 3.09 1.19 10.29
N TYR A 74 1.91 1.19 10.92
CA TYR A 74 0.65 1.55 10.29
C TYR A 74 0.30 3.01 10.61
N ASN A 75 0.05 3.82 9.58
CA ASN A 75 -0.35 5.22 9.68
C ASN A 75 0.59 6.11 10.53
N LYS A 76 1.92 5.87 10.47
CA LYS A 76 2.90 6.71 11.18
C LYS A 76 2.85 8.15 10.65
N SER A 77 2.67 9.11 11.55
CA SER A 77 2.58 10.54 11.20
C SER A 77 3.95 11.22 11.29
N TYR A 78 4.30 12.01 10.28
CA TYR A 78 5.47 12.87 10.25
C TYR A 78 5.02 14.31 10.25
N ALA A 79 5.36 15.03 11.32
CA ALA A 79 5.04 16.45 11.42
C ALA A 79 5.77 17.21 10.32
N GLY A 80 5.04 18.04 9.57
CA GLY A 80 5.63 18.97 8.63
C GLY A 80 6.58 19.93 9.35
N HIS A 81 7.62 20.37 8.64
CA HIS A 81 8.52 21.38 9.16
C HIS A 81 7.73 22.70 9.28
N ARG A 82 7.34 23.08 10.51
CA ARG A 82 6.45 24.23 10.81
C ARG A 82 6.85 25.54 10.13
N VAL A 83 8.11 25.68 9.74
CA VAL A 83 8.67 26.85 9.03
C VAL A 83 8.35 26.85 7.53
N TYR A 84 8.25 25.68 6.88
CA TYR A 84 8.10 25.55 5.43
C TYR A 84 6.75 24.95 5.00
N SER A 85 6.17 24.03 5.79
CA SER A 85 4.84 23.51 5.55
C SER A 85 4.23 22.95 6.86
N PRO A 86 2.99 23.35 7.22
CA PRO A 86 2.30 22.80 8.38
C PRO A 86 1.68 21.42 8.10
N VAL A 87 1.75 20.92 6.86
CA VAL A 87 1.09 19.69 6.45
C VAL A 87 1.78 18.49 7.10
N THR A 88 1.02 17.73 7.88
CA THR A 88 1.48 16.44 8.43
C THR A 88 1.37 15.39 7.33
N LEU A 89 2.48 14.69 7.06
CA LEU A 89 2.51 13.59 6.11
C LEU A 89 2.18 12.29 6.85
N ARG A 90 1.32 11.48 6.25
CA ARG A 90 0.88 10.21 6.83
C ARG A 90 0.76 9.17 5.74
N PRO A 91 1.84 8.45 5.45
CA PRO A 91 1.75 7.24 4.64
C PRO A 91 0.96 6.16 5.37
N ASP A 92 0.33 5.26 4.60
CA ASP A 92 -0.39 4.12 5.17
C ASP A 92 0.57 3.18 5.90
N TYR A 93 1.76 2.94 5.34
CA TYR A 93 2.79 2.15 5.99
C TYR A 93 4.18 2.74 5.88
N VAL A 94 4.99 2.43 6.89
CA VAL A 94 6.43 2.69 6.88
C VAL A 94 7.15 1.47 7.38
N TRP A 95 8.04 0.92 6.56
CA TRP A 95 9.03 -0.05 6.98
C TRP A 95 10.29 0.71 7.43
N GLU A 96 10.55 0.71 8.74
CA GLU A 96 11.71 1.30 9.36
C GLU A 96 12.74 0.21 9.67
N ARG A 97 13.85 0.21 8.94
CA ARG A 97 14.91 -0.79 9.10
C ARG A 97 15.81 -0.47 10.29
N THR A 98 16.46 -1.50 10.82
CA THR A 98 17.46 -1.34 11.90
C THR A 98 18.66 -0.48 11.53
N ASP A 99 18.96 -0.33 10.23
CA ASP A 99 19.99 0.58 9.72
C ASP A 99 19.50 2.04 9.55
N GLY A 100 18.27 2.34 9.95
CA GLY A 100 17.67 3.68 9.91
C GLY A 100 17.07 4.07 8.57
N ARG A 101 17.15 3.22 7.52
CA ARG A 101 16.48 3.50 6.24
C ARG A 101 14.97 3.29 6.39
N LEU A 102 14.22 4.21 5.77
CA LEU A 102 12.76 4.14 5.71
C LEU A 102 12.30 3.76 4.30
N ILE A 103 11.27 2.92 4.24
CA ILE A 103 10.55 2.62 3.02
C ILE A 103 9.09 2.95 3.25
N VAL A 104 8.57 3.86 2.44
CA VAL A 104 7.22 4.37 2.54
C VAL A 104 6.33 3.61 1.57
N LEU A 105 5.17 3.15 2.04
CA LEU A 105 4.22 2.38 1.26
C LEU A 105 2.82 2.98 1.42
N ASP A 106 2.06 3.03 0.33
CA ASP A 106 0.70 3.54 0.31
C ASP A 106 -0.18 2.57 -0.47
N ALA A 107 -1.28 2.10 0.13
CA ALA A 107 -2.19 1.16 -0.53
C ALA A 107 -3.18 1.94 -1.39
N LYS A 108 -3.25 1.60 -2.67
CA LYS A 108 -4.17 2.21 -3.60
C LYS A 108 -5.00 1.16 -4.32
N PHE A 109 -6.27 1.06 -3.95
CA PHE A 109 -7.25 0.32 -4.72
C PHE A 109 -7.81 1.21 -5.83
N ARG A 110 -7.94 0.66 -7.05
CA ARG A 110 -8.56 1.32 -8.20
C ARG A 110 -9.34 0.29 -9.01
N LEU A 111 -10.61 0.59 -9.29
CA LEU A 111 -11.52 -0.34 -9.96
C LEU A 111 -11.13 -0.62 -11.42
N ASP A 112 -10.49 0.34 -12.10
CA ASP A 112 -9.99 0.19 -13.48
C ASP A 112 -9.02 -1.00 -13.62
N ASN A 113 -8.33 -1.36 -12.53
CA ASN A 113 -7.41 -2.50 -12.48
C ASN A 113 -8.15 -3.84 -12.32
N LEU A 114 -9.42 -3.83 -11.91
CA LEU A 114 -10.25 -5.04 -11.77
C LEU A 114 -10.64 -5.58 -13.15
N GLY A 115 -10.82 -4.70 -14.15
CA GLY A 115 -10.98 -5.09 -15.55
C GLY A 115 -9.77 -5.87 -16.07
N GLU A 116 -8.54 -5.40 -15.80
CA GLU A 116 -7.29 -6.14 -16.09
C GLU A 116 -7.12 -7.41 -15.22
N LEU A 117 -7.86 -7.54 -14.12
CA LEU A 117 -7.89 -8.72 -13.26
C LEU A 117 -8.80 -9.83 -13.83
N VAL A 118 -9.79 -9.45 -14.65
CA VAL A 118 -10.74 -10.34 -15.35
C VAL A 118 -10.32 -10.61 -16.80
N THR A 119 -9.57 -9.71 -17.44
CA THR A 119 -9.10 -9.87 -18.83
C THR A 119 -7.58 -10.06 -18.89
N THR A 120 -7.11 -11.28 -18.66
CA THR A 120 -5.78 -11.68 -19.14
C THR A 120 -5.84 -11.85 -20.65
N SER A 121 -5.63 -10.77 -21.42
CA SER A 121 -5.21 -10.81 -22.83
C SER A 121 -4.92 -9.40 -23.36
N ASN A 122 -3.75 -9.28 -23.99
CA ASN A 122 -3.31 -8.25 -24.93
C ASN A 122 -2.53 -7.07 -24.32
N GLY A 123 -1.24 -7.13 -24.62
CA GLY A 123 -0.24 -6.14 -24.25
C GLY A 123 -0.48 -4.81 -24.95
N ASP A 124 -0.61 -3.78 -24.13
CA ASP A 124 0.03 -2.51 -24.42
C ASP A 124 0.51 -1.91 -23.10
N THR A 125 1.79 -2.06 -22.83
CA THR A 125 2.40 -1.85 -21.50
C THR A 125 2.51 -0.37 -21.15
N GLN A 126 2.44 0.55 -22.13
CA GLN A 126 2.72 1.97 -21.89
C GLN A 126 1.46 2.84 -21.68
N GLY A 127 0.30 2.48 -22.25
CA GLY A 127 -0.88 3.36 -22.28
C GLY A 127 -1.71 3.39 -20.99
N VAL A 128 -1.92 2.24 -20.33
CA VAL A 128 -2.77 2.15 -19.12
C VAL A 128 -2.08 2.75 -17.89
N LEU A 129 -0.74 2.75 -17.89
CA LEU A 129 0.06 3.37 -16.86
C LEU A 129 -0.03 4.91 -16.91
N ALA A 130 -0.42 5.54 -18.02
CA ALA A 130 -0.23 6.99 -18.22
C ALA A 130 -1.29 7.91 -17.58
N LYS A 131 -2.50 7.44 -17.22
CA LYS A 131 -3.56 8.33 -16.71
C LYS A 131 -3.93 8.14 -15.23
N ALA A 132 -3.52 7.01 -14.65
CA ALA A 132 -3.70 6.73 -13.24
C ALA A 132 -2.50 7.19 -12.37
N LYS A 133 -1.33 7.45 -12.98
CA LYS A 133 -0.06 7.47 -12.24
C LYS A 133 0.37 8.78 -11.60
N ASP A 134 0.05 9.92 -12.19
CA ASP A 134 0.81 11.13 -11.87
C ASP A 134 0.55 11.61 -10.44
N ALA A 135 -0.71 11.65 -9.98
CA ALA A 135 -1.03 12.16 -8.65
C ALA A 135 -0.49 11.28 -7.51
N ASP A 136 -0.61 9.95 -7.62
CA ASP A 136 -0.13 9.03 -6.59
C ASP A 136 1.41 8.97 -6.59
N LEU A 137 2.07 8.99 -7.77
CA LEU A 137 3.52 9.06 -7.84
C LEU A 137 4.07 10.41 -7.34
N VAL A 138 3.38 11.53 -7.62
CA VAL A 138 3.71 12.84 -7.06
C VAL A 138 3.61 12.82 -5.53
N LYS A 139 2.58 12.17 -4.96
CA LYS A 139 2.47 11.94 -3.51
C LYS A 139 3.67 11.14 -2.99
N MET A 140 4.12 10.11 -3.71
CA MET A 140 5.28 9.33 -3.32
C MET A 140 6.59 10.14 -3.38
N HIS A 141 6.77 11.00 -4.39
CA HIS A 141 7.88 11.96 -4.42
C HIS A 141 7.84 12.90 -3.21
N ALA A 142 6.68 13.44 -2.88
CA ALA A 142 6.52 14.31 -1.72
C ALA A 142 6.91 13.58 -0.42
N TYR A 143 6.50 12.33 -0.23
CA TYR A 143 6.91 11.54 0.93
C TYR A 143 8.42 11.30 0.97
N ARG A 144 9.01 10.87 -0.15
CA ARG A 144 10.44 10.59 -0.24
C ARG A 144 11.29 11.83 0.06
N ASP A 145 10.89 12.98 -0.45
CA ASP A 145 11.69 14.19 -0.36
C ASP A 145 11.47 14.95 0.95
N ALA A 146 10.27 14.87 1.55
CA ALA A 146 9.95 15.60 2.77
C ALA A 146 10.15 14.79 4.06
N ILE A 147 10.16 13.45 4.01
CA ILE A 147 10.42 12.60 5.17
C ILE A 147 11.89 12.17 5.12
N GLY A 148 12.69 12.64 6.09
CA GLY A 148 14.10 12.30 6.18
C GLY A 148 14.34 10.79 6.36
N GLY A 149 15.32 10.24 5.64
CA GLY A 149 15.70 8.83 5.73
C GLY A 149 14.92 7.89 4.79
N VAL A 150 13.97 8.41 3.99
CA VAL A 150 13.23 7.59 3.01
C VAL A 150 14.12 7.23 1.82
N ALA A 151 14.44 5.94 1.70
CA ALA A 151 15.16 5.39 0.55
C ALA A 151 14.21 5.19 -0.64
N ALA A 152 13.02 4.64 -0.39
CA ALA A 152 12.02 4.38 -1.41
C ALA A 152 10.60 4.75 -0.96
N ALA A 153 9.77 5.22 -1.89
CA ALA A 153 8.34 5.46 -1.68
C ALA A 153 7.52 4.78 -2.78
N ILE A 154 6.61 3.89 -2.39
CA ILE A 154 5.99 2.92 -3.30
C ILE A 154 4.47 2.87 -3.11
N VAL A 155 3.75 2.88 -4.22
CA VAL A 155 2.31 2.57 -4.24
C VAL A 155 2.11 1.05 -4.37
N LEU A 156 1.32 0.46 -3.49
CA LEU A 156 0.87 -0.93 -3.55
C LEU A 156 -0.54 -0.98 -4.13
N TYR A 157 -0.78 -1.79 -5.15
CA TYR A 157 -2.09 -1.83 -5.81
C TYR A 157 -2.46 -3.21 -6.36
N PRO A 158 -3.75 -3.53 -6.49
CA PRO A 158 -4.21 -4.85 -6.94
C PRO A 158 -4.15 -4.98 -8.47
N GLY A 159 -3.00 -4.71 -9.08
CA GLY A 159 -2.76 -4.81 -10.52
C GLY A 159 -1.70 -5.84 -10.89
N SER A 160 -1.28 -5.90 -12.15
CA SER A 160 -0.25 -6.85 -12.64
C SER A 160 1.01 -6.16 -13.14
N LYS A 161 0.92 -4.87 -13.45
CA LYS A 161 2.03 -4.09 -13.98
C LYS A 161 2.91 -3.61 -12.84
N PHE A 162 4.16 -3.39 -13.17
CA PHE A 162 5.15 -2.92 -12.23
C PHE A 162 5.87 -1.72 -12.84
N GLY A 163 6.26 -0.75 -12.00
CA GLY A 163 7.14 0.33 -12.43
C GLY A 163 7.82 1.00 -11.25
N PHE A 164 9.15 1.01 -11.25
CA PHE A 164 9.95 1.72 -10.26
C PHE A 164 11.03 2.53 -10.97
N TRP A 165 11.14 3.79 -10.58
CA TRP A 165 12.13 4.72 -11.09
C TRP A 165 13.16 4.96 -10.00
N ASN A 166 14.40 4.60 -10.30
CA ASN A 166 15.52 4.89 -9.40
C ASN A 166 15.85 6.38 -9.43
N VAL A 167 16.59 6.81 -8.42
CA VAL A 167 17.14 8.18 -8.34
C VAL A 167 17.98 8.59 -9.54
N ASN A 168 18.61 7.63 -10.24
CA ASN A 168 19.42 7.90 -11.45
C ASN A 168 18.58 7.94 -12.75
N GLY A 169 17.25 7.88 -12.65
CA GLY A 169 16.33 7.90 -13.79
C GLY A 169 16.18 6.56 -14.51
N THR A 170 16.88 5.50 -14.08
CA THR A 170 16.72 4.16 -14.65
C THR A 170 15.51 3.44 -14.07
N MET A 171 14.87 2.61 -14.88
CA MET A 171 13.81 1.72 -14.39
C MET A 171 14.41 0.39 -13.93
N THR A 172 14.21 0.04 -12.66
CA THR A 172 14.55 -1.31 -12.15
C THR A 172 13.33 -2.19 -12.26
N LYS A 173 13.48 -3.41 -12.76
CA LYS A 173 12.46 -4.46 -12.62
C LYS A 173 12.50 -4.98 -11.19
N VAL A 174 11.54 -4.61 -10.36
CA VAL A 174 11.34 -5.22 -9.04
C VAL A 174 10.49 -6.46 -9.23
N VAL A 175 10.91 -7.55 -8.59
CA VAL A 175 10.32 -8.87 -8.75
C VAL A 175 9.23 -9.12 -7.71
N GLY A 176 9.32 -8.48 -6.54
CA GLY A 176 8.26 -8.54 -5.54
C GLY A 176 8.53 -7.73 -4.28
N ILE A 177 7.74 -8.00 -3.25
CA ILE A 177 7.83 -7.29 -1.96
C ILE A 177 9.13 -7.59 -1.20
N GLY A 178 9.76 -8.75 -1.44
CA GLY A 178 11.08 -9.08 -0.86
C GLY A 178 12.15 -8.04 -1.19
N ASP A 179 12.27 -7.64 -2.45
CA ASP A 179 13.22 -6.60 -2.89
C ASP A 179 12.97 -5.24 -2.20
N VAL A 180 11.70 -4.96 -1.88
CA VAL A 180 11.30 -3.78 -1.11
C VAL A 180 11.80 -3.94 0.31
N ILE A 181 11.55 -5.06 0.97
CA ILE A 181 11.92 -5.33 2.37
C ILE A 181 13.43 -5.28 2.57
N GLU A 182 14.20 -5.82 1.61
CA GLU A 182 15.67 -5.80 1.60
C GLU A 182 16.27 -4.40 1.48
N GLY A 183 15.46 -3.39 1.10
CA GLY A 183 15.88 -2.00 0.99
C GLY A 183 16.95 -1.77 -0.08
N ALA A 184 17.01 -2.62 -1.11
CA ALA A 184 17.86 -2.42 -2.28
C ALA A 184 17.34 -1.30 -3.20
N LEU A 185 16.12 -0.82 -2.96
CA LEU A 185 15.44 0.16 -3.78
C LEU A 185 15.69 1.59 -3.30
N HIS A 186 16.03 2.46 -4.26
CA HIS A 186 16.24 3.88 -4.03
C HIS A 186 15.49 4.68 -5.09
N GLY A 187 14.33 5.25 -4.75
CA GLY A 187 13.48 5.91 -5.74
C GLY A 187 11.99 5.86 -5.44
N VAL A 188 11.17 5.96 -6.48
CA VAL A 188 9.72 6.00 -6.39
C VAL A 188 9.09 5.02 -7.37
N GLY A 189 8.01 4.35 -6.99
CA GLY A 189 7.35 3.43 -7.90
C GLY A 189 5.96 2.97 -7.49
N ALA A 190 5.46 2.01 -8.24
CA ALA A 190 4.23 1.28 -8.00
C ALA A 190 4.47 -0.22 -8.21
N ILE A 191 4.06 -1.02 -7.24
CA ILE A 191 4.26 -2.46 -7.20
C ILE A 191 2.89 -3.15 -7.07
N PRO A 192 2.64 -4.20 -7.86
CA PRO A 192 1.42 -4.97 -7.75
C PRO A 192 1.43 -5.82 -6.47
N LEU A 193 0.35 -5.76 -5.69
CA LEU A 193 0.12 -6.62 -4.53
C LEU A 193 -1.34 -7.05 -4.52
N ARG A 194 -1.57 -8.36 -4.73
CA ARG A 194 -2.92 -8.92 -4.95
C ARG A 194 -3.28 -9.88 -3.84
N PRO A 195 -4.54 -9.86 -3.35
CA PRO A 195 -5.08 -10.96 -2.56
C PRO A 195 -4.93 -12.27 -3.32
N THR A 196 -4.16 -13.20 -2.78
CA THR A 196 -4.12 -14.57 -3.29
C THR A 196 -5.16 -15.38 -2.52
N MET A 197 -5.91 -16.24 -3.22
CA MET A 197 -6.95 -17.10 -2.61
C MET A 197 -6.35 -18.27 -1.79
N ALA A 198 -5.12 -18.16 -1.33
CA ALA A 198 -4.39 -19.21 -0.62
C ALA A 198 -4.31 -18.87 0.86
N ASN A 199 -5.41 -19.12 1.60
CA ASN A 199 -5.45 -19.47 3.04
C ASN A 199 -6.90 -19.48 3.57
N ALA A 200 -7.80 -20.17 2.87
CA ALA A 200 -9.04 -20.68 3.47
C ALA A 200 -8.86 -22.16 3.81
N THR A 201 -7.82 -22.50 4.57
CA THR A 201 -7.63 -23.85 5.11
C THR A 201 -8.46 -23.98 6.39
N GLU A 202 -9.60 -24.63 6.20
CA GLU A 202 -10.27 -25.57 7.13
C GLU A 202 -10.07 -25.31 8.63
N GLY A 203 -11.08 -24.72 9.27
CA GLY A 203 -11.24 -24.83 10.72
C GLY A 203 -11.32 -26.31 11.14
N PRO A 204 -10.88 -26.66 12.36
CA PRO A 204 -10.82 -28.04 12.80
C PRO A 204 -12.25 -28.60 12.85
N GLY A 205 -12.52 -29.60 12.00
CA GLY A 205 -13.71 -30.42 12.12
C GLY A 205 -13.72 -31.07 13.49
N HIS A 206 -14.68 -30.68 14.32
CA HIS A 206 -15.01 -31.40 15.53
C HIS A 206 -15.59 -32.76 15.14
N GLY A 207 -14.78 -33.81 15.34
CA GLY A 207 -15.24 -35.18 15.53
C GLY A 207 -15.52 -35.44 17.01
#